data_AF-A0A950CDN2-F1
#
_entry.id   AF-A0A950CDN2-F1
#
_cell.length_a   1.000
_cell.length_b   1.000
_cell.length_c   1.000
_cell.angle_alpha   90.00
_cell.angle_beta   90.00
_cell.angle_gamma   90.00
#
_symmetry.space_group_name_H-M   'P 1'
#
loop_
_entity.id
_entity.type
_entity.pdbx_description
1 polymer ?
#
loop_
_entity_poly.entity_id
_entity_poly.type
_entity_poly.pdbx_seq_one_letter_code
_entity_poly.pdbx_strand_id
1 'polypeptide(L)'
;MALGSLCTLRTLETPPLKYAPLLAKASRQVATIRIRSMTMVGGALAHADSNEDLPLAIIAHDARVRLRCCKSMRFPLWSSLLATRL
;
A
#
# COMPACT_ATOMS: atom_id res chain seq x y z
N MET A 1 8.10 1.56 -10.46
CA MET A 1 8.25 0.37 -9.57
C MET A 1 6.89 -0.31 -9.44
N ALA A 2 6.82 -1.63 -9.37
CA ALA A 2 5.58 -2.37 -9.15
C ALA A 2 5.68 -3.18 -7.85
N LEU A 3 4.59 -3.21 -7.08
CA LEU A 3 4.47 -3.99 -5.84
C LEU A 3 3.36 -5.01 -5.99
N GLY A 4 3.61 -6.24 -5.55
CA GLY A 4 2.57 -7.26 -5.48
C GLY A 4 1.57 -6.93 -4.37
N SER A 5 0.29 -7.24 -4.57
CA SER A 5 -0.74 -7.03 -3.54
C SER A 5 -0.49 -7.86 -2.28
N LEU A 6 0.17 -9.02 -2.42
CA LEU A 6 0.52 -9.92 -1.31
C LEU A 6 1.89 -9.61 -0.70
N CYS A 7 2.61 -8.57 -1.17
CA CYS A 7 3.81 -8.13 -0.48
C CYS A 7 3.45 -7.74 0.95
N THR A 8 4.22 -8.22 1.92
CA THR A 8 3.97 -7.91 3.33
C THR A 8 4.69 -6.64 3.74
N LEU A 9 4.20 -5.97 4.79
CA LEU A 9 4.87 -4.78 5.31
C LEU A 9 6.30 -5.09 5.74
N ARG A 10 6.57 -6.29 6.26
CA ARG A 10 7.91 -6.75 6.61
C ARG A 10 8.83 -6.80 5.39
N THR A 11 8.34 -7.27 4.24
CA THR A 11 9.13 -7.24 2.98
C THR A 11 9.36 -5.83 2.46
N LEU A 12 8.47 -4.89 2.78
CA LEU A 12 8.66 -3.47 2.48
C LEU A 12 9.63 -2.76 3.44
N GLU A 13 10.18 -3.42 4.46
CA GLU A 13 11.18 -2.76 5.31
C GLU A 13 12.56 -2.74 4.66
N THR A 14 12.80 -3.55 3.63
CA THR A 14 14.12 -3.83 3.03
C THR A 14 14.13 -3.68 1.49
N PRO A 15 15.30 -3.65 0.82
CA PRO A 15 15.43 -3.19 -0.58
C PRO A 15 14.68 -4.07 -1.60
N PRO A 16 14.16 -3.52 -2.73
CA PRO A 16 14.73 -2.39 -3.50
C PRO A 16 14.12 -1.01 -3.22
N LEU A 17 13.51 -0.79 -2.06
CA LEU A 17 12.92 0.49 -1.63
C LEU A 17 13.90 1.66 -1.43
N LYS A 18 15.15 1.57 -1.91
CA LYS A 18 16.08 2.71 -1.96
C LYS A 18 15.45 3.94 -2.66
N TYR A 19 14.54 3.70 -3.60
CA TYR A 19 13.84 4.73 -4.36
C TYR A 19 12.49 5.18 -3.74
N ALA A 20 12.06 4.57 -2.63
CA ALA A 20 10.85 4.92 -1.91
C ALA A 20 11.06 4.78 -0.38
N PRO A 21 11.97 5.58 0.21
CA PRO A 21 12.32 5.48 1.63
C PRO A 21 11.15 5.81 2.55
N LEU A 22 10.21 6.66 2.09
CA LEU A 22 8.99 6.97 2.83
C LEU A 22 8.12 5.73 3.04
N LEU A 23 7.95 4.91 2.00
CA LEU A 23 7.18 3.68 2.07
C LEU A 23 7.82 2.66 3.03
N ALA A 24 9.15 2.54 2.99
CA ALA A 24 9.88 1.68 3.93
C ALA A 24 9.76 2.18 5.38
N LYS A 25 9.85 3.50 5.59
CA LYS A 25 9.70 4.11 6.91
C LYS A 25 8.30 3.89 7.48
N ALA A 26 7.26 4.18 6.70
CA ALA A 26 5.87 3.96 7.10
C ALA A 26 5.64 2.49 7.45
N SER A 27 6.10 1.56 6.61
CA SER A 27 5.96 0.13 6.85
C SER A 27 6.62 -0.31 8.17
N ARG A 28 7.81 0.20 8.50
CA ARG A 28 8.53 -0.12 9.76
C ARG A 28 7.82 0.37 11.02
N GLN A 29 7.00 1.42 10.92
CA GLN A 29 6.30 2.03 12.06
C GLN A 29 5.00 1.31 12.43
N VAL A 30 4.47 0.48 11.53
CA VAL A 30 3.21 -0.23 11.77
C VAL A 30 3.37 -1.29 12.86
N ALA A 31 2.75 -1.06 14.03
CA ALA A 31 2.53 -2.04 15.07
C ALA A 31 3.76 -2.92 15.43
N THR A 32 3.56 -4.24 15.54
CA THR A 32 4.61 -5.20 15.90
C THR A 32 5.14 -5.95 14.68
N ILE A 33 6.33 -6.55 14.82
CA ILE A 33 6.94 -7.37 13.77
C ILE A 33 6.02 -8.51 13.28
N ARG A 34 5.27 -9.14 14.18
CA ARG A 34 4.32 -10.21 13.82
C ARG A 34 3.20 -9.69 12.94
N ILE A 35 2.63 -8.53 13.27
CA ILE A 35 1.61 -7.89 12.43
C ILE A 35 2.21 -7.55 11.06
N ARG A 36 3.36 -6.89 11.00
CA ARG A 36 4.00 -6.52 9.73
C ARG A 36 4.35 -7.71 8.84
N SER A 37 4.62 -8.87 9.43
CA SER A 37 4.93 -10.08 8.69
C SER A 37 3.71 -10.72 8.02
N MET A 38 2.51 -10.39 8.51
CA MET A 38 1.24 -10.93 8.00
C MET A 38 0.43 -9.89 7.21
N THR A 39 0.58 -8.61 7.53
CA THR A 39 -0.14 -7.53 6.85
C THR A 39 0.39 -7.36 5.43
N MET A 40 -0.51 -7.50 4.46
CA MET A 40 -0.24 -7.36 3.04
C MET A 40 -0.62 -5.96 2.54
N VAL A 41 0.14 -5.41 1.61
CA VAL A 41 -0.10 -4.08 1.02
C VAL A 41 -1.50 -3.94 0.45
N GLY A 42 -1.96 -4.95 -0.31
CA GLY A 42 -3.30 -4.95 -0.88
C GLY A 42 -4.41 -5.01 0.17
N GLY A 43 -4.16 -5.69 1.29
CA GLY A 43 -5.09 -5.75 2.42
C GLY A 43 -5.22 -4.41 3.12
N ALA A 44 -4.10 -3.77 3.44
CA ALA A 44 -4.07 -2.42 4.04
C ALA A 44 -4.77 -1.39 3.13
N LEU A 45 -4.47 -1.40 1.83
CA LEU A 45 -5.17 -0.55 0.86
C LEU A 45 -6.67 -0.84 0.80
N ALA A 46 -7.09 -2.11 0.78
CA ALA A 46 -8.51 -2.45 0.77
C ALA A 46 -9.23 -2.08 2.08
N HIS A 47 -8.51 -2.11 3.21
CA HIS A 47 -9.04 -1.72 4.52
C HIS A 47 -9.29 -0.20 4.60
N ALA A 48 -8.35 0.60 4.07
CA ALA A 48 -8.47 2.06 3.93
C ALA A 48 -8.85 2.80 5.23
N ASP A 49 -8.30 2.36 6.37
CA ASP A 49 -8.47 3.06 7.64
C ASP A 49 -7.62 4.35 7.68
N SER A 50 -8.22 5.44 8.15
CA SER A 50 -7.57 6.76 8.18
C SER A 50 -6.38 6.84 9.14
N ASN A 51 -6.27 5.92 10.10
CA ASN A 51 -5.15 5.85 11.05
C ASN A 51 -3.97 5.02 10.50
N GLU A 52 -4.10 4.40 9.33
CA GLU A 52 -2.98 3.69 8.72
C GLU A 52 -2.04 4.64 7.96
N ASP A 53 -0.74 4.55 8.26
CA ASP A 53 0.29 5.35 7.59
C ASP A 53 0.60 4.88 6.16
N LEU A 54 0.37 3.59 5.87
CA LEU A 54 0.74 2.99 4.58
C LEU A 54 -0.06 3.56 3.40
N PRO A 55 -1.41 3.68 3.45
CA PRO A 55 -2.18 4.33 2.38
C PRO A 55 -1.68 5.73 2.08
N LEU A 56 -1.34 6.54 3.08
CA LEU A 56 -0.82 7.90 2.90
C LEU A 56 0.54 7.92 2.21
N ALA A 57 1.46 7.03 2.62
CA ALA A 57 2.75 6.88 1.95
C ALA A 57 2.60 6.49 0.47
N ILE A 58 1.58 5.70 0.13
CA ILE A 58 1.27 5.29 -1.24
C ILE A 58 0.68 6.47 -2.04
N ILE A 59 -0.17 7.31 -1.44
CA ILE A 59 -0.67 8.56 -2.06
C ILE A 59 0.49 9.49 -2.40
N ALA A 60 1.42 9.69 -1.48
CA ALA A 60 2.58 10.57 -1.66
C ALA A 60 3.49 10.15 -2.84
N HIS A 61 3.41 8.89 -3.27
CA HIS A 61 4.13 8.36 -4.42
C HIS A 61 3.35 8.41 -5.75
N ASP A 62 2.18 9.07 -5.77
CA ASP A 62 1.27 9.13 -6.93
C ASP A 62 0.98 7.74 -7.53
N ALA A 63 0.85 6.75 -6.63
CA ALA A 63 0.75 5.36 -7.05
C ALA A 63 -0.60 5.05 -7.68
N ARG A 64 -0.57 4.18 -8.70
CA ARG A 64 -1.76 3.58 -9.29
C ARG A 64 -1.98 2.18 -8.73
N VAL A 65 -3.24 1.83 -8.48
CA VAL A 65 -3.61 0.51 -8.00
C VAL A 65 -4.26 -0.27 -9.13
N ARG A 66 -3.75 -1.48 -9.37
CA ARG A 66 -4.34 -2.40 -10.35
C ARG A 66 -5.52 -3.14 -9.72
N LEU A 67 -6.72 -2.78 -10.11
CA LEU A 67 -7.96 -3.45 -9.71
C LEU A 67 -8.39 -4.43 -10.80
N ARG A 68 -8.57 -5.70 -10.43
CA ARG A 68 -9.04 -6.76 -11.34
C ARG A 68 -10.32 -7.36 -10.78
N CYS A 69 -11.34 -7.49 -11.61
CA CYS A 69 -12.48 -8.37 -11.39
C CYS A 69 -12.56 -9.40 -12.52
N CYS A 70 -13.49 -10.36 -12.43
CA CYS A 70 -13.68 -11.41 -13.45
C CYS A 70 -13.94 -10.85 -14.87
N LYS A 71 -14.50 -9.64 -14.98
CA LYS A 71 -14.91 -9.03 -16.27
C LYS A 71 -14.12 -7.78 -16.64
N SER A 72 -13.29 -7.24 -15.76
CA SER A 72 -12.64 -5.94 -16.00
C SER A 72 -11.32 -5.77 -15.27
N MET A 73 -10.49 -4.89 -15.82
CA MET A 73 -9.24 -4.45 -15.24
C MET A 73 -9.18 -2.92 -15.30
N ARG A 74 -8.80 -2.27 -14.20
CA ARG A 74 -8.63 -0.81 -14.13
C ARG A 74 -7.36 -0.46 -13.35
N PHE A 75 -6.81 0.72 -13.65
CA PHE A 75 -5.60 1.24 -13.01
C PHE A 75 -5.78 2.69 -12.53
N PRO A 76 -6.76 2.96 -11.65
CA PRO A 76 -6.96 4.29 -11.10
C PRO A 76 -5.77 4.74 -10.24
N LEU A 77 -5.63 6.06 -10.09
CA LEU A 77 -4.79 6.66 -9.06
C LEU A 77 -5.35 6.30 -7.68
N TRP A 78 -4.48 6.00 -6.73
CA TRP A 78 -4.92 5.66 -5.38
C TRP A 78 -5.74 6.78 -4.73
N SER A 79 -5.31 8.04 -4.88
CA SER A 79 -6.04 9.23 -4.41
C SER A 79 -7.46 9.32 -4.98
N SER A 80 -7.64 8.97 -6.26
CA SER A 80 -8.96 9.01 -6.91
C SER A 80 -9.95 7.99 -6.35
N LEU A 81 -9.47 6.88 -5.77
CA LEU A 81 -10.34 5.87 -5.16
C LEU A 81 -10.95 6.36 -3.84
N LEU A 82 -10.19 7.15 -3.06
CA LEU A 82 -10.64 7.72 -1.79
C LEU A 82 -11.62 8.88 -1.98
N ALA A 83 -11.47 9.63 -3.07
CA ALA A 83 -12.35 10.77 -3.39
C ALA A 83 -13.81 10.36 -3.70
N THR A 84 -14.06 9.10 -4.03
CA THR A 84 -15.40 8.61 -4.43
C THR A 84 -16.37 8.38 -3.25
N ARG A 85 -15.97 8.68 -2.00
CA ARG A 85 -16.78 8.40 -0.79
C ARG A 85 -17.07 9.63 0.09
N LEU A 86 -16.66 10.82 -0.32
CA LEU A 86 -17.01 12.11 0.30
C LEU A 86 -17.86 12.92 -0.67
#